data_AF-C1EHP2-F1
#
_entry.id   AF-C1EHP2-F1
#
_cell.length_a   1.000
_cell.length_b   1.000
_cell.length_c   1.000
_cell.angle_alpha   90.00
_cell.angle_beta   90.00
_cell.angle_gamma   90.00
#
_symmetry.space_group_name_H-M   'P 1'
#
loop_
_entity.id
_entity.type
_entity.pdbx_description
1 polymer ?
#
loop_
_entity_poly.entity_id
_entity_poly.type
_entity_poly.pdbx_seq_one_letter_code
_entity_poly.pdbx_strand_id
1 'polypeptide(L)'
;MHKYRRATDAVVLALLAAALVCTGAHAAETPDPPCLEISTEGIEQLREPCMDPALACADEGCLGAMVEWLAPQFEAADVDTSLYQDVSPEWMVQCFAPNLSAYMETIPVATFMSLRECDYAPYVERWPELATFDFSAVSTSDFMRAMPPGMLMEILSNQRRQNRGW
;
A
#
# COMPACT_ATOMS: atom_id res chain seq x y z
N MET A 1 -22.62 37.24 61.25
CA MET A 1 -21.85 38.42 60.76
C MET A 1 -20.42 37.97 60.49
N HIS A 2 -19.89 38.33 59.30
CA HIS A 2 -18.49 38.37 58.82
C HIS A 2 -17.56 37.15 59.07
N LYS A 3 -17.13 36.36 58.06
CA LYS A 3 -16.21 36.62 56.92
C LYS A 3 -14.69 36.52 57.26
N TYR A 4 -14.07 35.48 56.67
CA TYR A 4 -12.69 35.31 56.13
C TYR A 4 -11.44 35.20 57.03
N ARG A 5 -10.72 34.06 56.89
CA ARG A 5 -9.37 33.93 56.26
C ARG A 5 -8.98 32.44 56.22
N ARG A 6 -8.71 31.85 55.04
CA ARG A 6 -7.38 31.57 54.43
C ARG A 6 -6.49 30.72 55.34
N ALA A 7 -5.77 29.69 54.92
CA ALA A 7 -5.51 28.95 53.67
C ALA A 7 -4.68 27.72 54.12
N THR A 8 -4.19 26.89 53.19
CA THR A 8 -3.25 25.76 53.37
C THR A 8 -3.83 24.55 54.13
N ASP A 9 -4.06 23.38 53.54
CA ASP A 9 -3.19 22.65 52.63
C ASP A 9 -3.96 21.92 51.53
N ALA A 10 -3.50 22.15 50.31
CA ALA A 10 -3.57 21.17 49.25
C ALA A 10 -2.44 20.16 49.44
N VAL A 11 -2.50 19.09 48.66
CA VAL A 11 -1.41 18.17 48.30
C VAL A 11 -1.49 16.81 49.01
N VAL A 12 -1.49 15.77 48.17
CA VAL A 12 -1.41 14.32 48.44
C VAL A 12 -2.73 13.58 48.72
N LEU A 13 -3.71 13.59 47.80
CA LEU A 13 -4.60 12.43 47.59
C LEU A 13 -5.40 12.53 46.29
N ALA A 14 -4.73 12.86 45.18
CA ALA A 14 -5.34 12.88 43.84
C ALA A 14 -4.37 12.37 42.75
N LEU A 15 -3.66 11.28 43.03
CA LEU A 15 -2.70 10.66 42.10
C LEU A 15 -3.08 9.22 41.68
N LEU A 16 -4.35 8.83 41.77
CA LEU A 16 -4.80 7.46 41.47
C LEU A 16 -6.01 7.38 40.54
N ALA A 17 -6.17 8.33 39.61
CA ALA A 17 -7.26 8.28 38.61
C ALA A 17 -6.85 8.77 37.20
N ALA A 18 -5.59 8.56 36.79
CA ALA A 18 -5.14 8.93 35.46
C ALA A 18 -4.08 7.93 34.93
N ALA A 19 -4.51 6.71 34.60
CA ALA A 19 -3.71 5.80 33.77
C ALA A 19 -4.58 4.68 33.18
N LEU A 20 -5.70 5.02 32.55
CA LEU A 20 -6.41 4.13 31.62
C LEU A 20 -7.35 4.96 30.75
N VAL A 21 -6.83 6.06 30.21
CA VAL A 21 -7.34 6.53 28.92
C VAL A 21 -6.68 5.62 27.91
N CYS A 22 -7.42 4.63 27.43
CA CYS A 22 -7.09 3.98 26.17
C CYS A 22 -7.00 5.09 25.13
N THR A 23 -5.80 5.60 24.88
CA THR A 23 -5.47 6.24 23.61
C THR A 23 -5.42 5.13 22.58
N GLY A 24 -6.57 4.52 22.30
CA GLY A 24 -6.86 4.14 20.93
C GLY A 24 -6.88 5.47 20.21
N ALA A 25 -5.74 5.84 19.62
CA ALA A 25 -5.72 6.83 18.57
C ALA A 25 -6.77 6.33 17.57
N HIS A 26 -7.95 6.95 17.61
CA HIS A 26 -8.85 6.88 16.50
C HIS A 26 -8.10 7.70 15.46
N ALA A 27 -7.34 6.99 14.61
CA ALA A 27 -7.00 7.53 13.31
C ALA A 27 -8.33 8.06 12.78
N ALA A 28 -8.40 9.38 12.59
CA ALA A 28 -9.56 9.98 11.96
C ALA A 28 -9.78 9.17 10.68
N GLU A 29 -11.00 8.66 10.48
CA GLU A 29 -11.40 8.10 9.19
C GLU A 29 -11.34 9.26 8.19
N THR A 30 -10.15 9.55 7.70
CA THR A 30 -9.97 10.25 6.44
C THR A 30 -10.66 9.33 5.42
N PRO A 31 -11.70 9.81 4.71
CA PRO A 31 -12.27 9.02 3.64
C PRO A 31 -11.12 8.62 2.72
N ASP A 32 -10.98 7.32 2.47
CA ASP A 32 -9.89 6.82 1.62
C ASP A 32 -9.86 7.63 0.31
N PRO A 33 -8.68 8.00 -0.21
CA PRO A 33 -8.58 8.75 -1.45
C PRO A 33 -9.23 7.99 -2.60
N PRO A 34 -9.65 8.67 -3.68
CA PRO A 34 -10.09 7.98 -4.89
C PRO A 34 -8.93 7.14 -5.45
N CYS A 35 -9.25 5.93 -5.94
CA CYS A 35 -8.29 5.16 -6.72
C CYS A 35 -7.83 5.99 -7.92
N LEU A 36 -6.51 6.06 -8.13
CA LEU A 36 -5.99 6.72 -9.30
C LEU A 36 -6.27 5.85 -10.54
N GLU A 37 -6.89 6.44 -11.55
CA GLU A 37 -7.09 5.77 -12.84
C GLU A 37 -5.75 5.67 -13.57
N ILE A 38 -5.18 4.47 -13.58
CA ILE A 38 -3.96 4.15 -14.34
C ILE A 38 -4.33 3.52 -15.67
N SER A 39 -3.80 4.08 -16.75
CA SER A 39 -3.91 3.50 -18.08
C SER A 39 -3.04 2.24 -18.14
N THR A 40 -3.56 1.18 -18.74
CA THR A 40 -2.78 -0.03 -19.06
C THR A 40 -2.10 0.06 -20.43
N GLU A 41 -2.18 1.21 -21.10
CA GLU A 41 -1.48 1.46 -22.35
C GLU A 41 0.05 1.37 -22.16
N GLY A 42 0.72 0.61 -23.02
CA GLY A 42 2.17 0.43 -22.98
C GLY A 42 2.65 -0.54 -21.89
N ILE A 43 1.75 -1.17 -21.12
CA ILE A 43 2.13 -2.09 -20.03
C ILE A 43 3.03 -3.24 -20.53
N GLU A 44 2.91 -3.64 -21.79
CA GLU A 44 3.71 -4.70 -22.40
C GLU A 44 5.22 -4.45 -22.36
N GLN A 45 5.66 -3.18 -22.23
CA GLN A 45 7.07 -2.84 -22.09
C GLN A 45 7.70 -3.37 -20.79
N LEU A 46 6.87 -3.66 -19.78
CA LEU A 46 7.31 -4.26 -18.52
C LEU A 46 7.68 -5.74 -18.68
N ARG A 47 7.29 -6.38 -19.79
CA ARG A 47 7.46 -7.83 -19.95
C ARG A 47 8.91 -8.26 -19.81
N GLU A 48 9.82 -7.67 -20.58
CA GLU A 48 11.23 -8.07 -20.60
C GLU A 48 11.94 -7.75 -19.27
N PRO A 49 11.85 -6.53 -18.69
CA PRO A 49 12.44 -6.21 -17.39
C PRO A 49 11.90 -7.08 -16.24
N CYS A 50 10.65 -7.56 -16.35
CA CYS A 50 10.02 -8.39 -15.33
C CYS A 50 10.21 -9.90 -15.52
N MET A 51 10.93 -10.38 -16.53
CA MET A 51 11.09 -11.83 -16.75
C MET A 51 11.91 -12.52 -15.67
N ASP A 52 12.88 -11.84 -15.07
CA ASP A 52 13.75 -12.42 -14.04
C ASP A 52 13.35 -11.93 -12.63
N PRO A 53 12.79 -12.81 -11.78
CA PRO A 53 12.46 -12.45 -10.40
C PRO A 53 13.67 -11.99 -9.59
N ALA A 54 14.89 -12.42 -9.91
CA ALA A 54 16.10 -12.01 -9.21
C ALA A 54 16.44 -10.54 -9.45
N LEU A 55 15.92 -9.95 -10.53
CA LEU A 55 16.09 -8.54 -10.88
C LEU A 55 14.86 -7.71 -10.49
N ALA A 56 13.89 -8.24 -9.74
CA ALA A 56 12.65 -7.53 -9.45
C ALA A 56 12.88 -6.14 -8.83
N CYS A 57 13.86 -6.01 -7.92
CA CYS A 57 14.16 -4.78 -7.19
C CYS A 57 15.32 -3.96 -7.76
N ALA A 58 15.96 -4.42 -8.85
CA ALA A 58 17.03 -3.67 -9.49
C ALA A 58 16.45 -2.42 -10.20
N ASP A 59 17.25 -1.36 -10.30
CA ASP A 59 16.83 -0.12 -10.99
C ASP A 59 16.57 -0.40 -12.48
N GLU A 60 17.36 -1.26 -13.11
CA GLU A 60 17.13 -1.76 -14.48
C GLU A 60 16.09 -2.90 -14.56
N GLY A 61 15.51 -3.27 -13.42
CA GLY A 61 14.64 -4.40 -13.24
C GLY A 61 13.15 -4.06 -13.32
N CYS A 62 12.33 -4.98 -12.79
CA CYS A 62 10.88 -4.87 -12.87
C CYS A 62 10.34 -3.61 -12.16
N LEU A 63 10.80 -3.33 -10.93
CA LEU A 63 10.38 -2.16 -10.17
C LEU A 63 10.75 -0.85 -10.88
N GLY A 64 12.00 -0.72 -11.33
CA GLY A 64 12.42 0.48 -12.06
C GLY A 64 11.63 0.72 -13.33
N ALA A 65 11.41 -0.32 -14.14
CA ALA A 65 10.57 -0.24 -15.34
C ALA A 65 9.11 0.11 -15.02
N MET A 66 8.54 -0.44 -13.94
CA MET A 66 7.20 -0.07 -13.46
C MET A 66 7.13 1.40 -13.09
N VAL A 67 8.12 1.92 -12.37
CA VAL A 67 8.19 3.34 -11.98
C VAL A 67 8.32 4.23 -13.22
N GLU A 68 9.19 3.90 -14.17
CA GLU A 68 9.35 4.67 -15.41
C GLU A 68 8.07 4.71 -16.25
N TRP A 69 7.28 3.63 -16.24
CA TRP A 69 6.00 3.56 -16.92
C TRP A 69 4.87 4.30 -16.20
N LEU A 70 4.87 4.29 -14.86
CA LEU A 70 3.84 4.94 -14.04
C LEU A 70 4.07 6.45 -13.87
N ALA A 71 5.33 6.90 -13.76
CA ALA A 71 5.67 8.29 -13.47
C ALA A 71 5.02 9.31 -14.43
N PRO A 72 5.01 9.12 -15.76
CA PRO A 72 4.34 10.05 -16.67
C PRO A 72 2.82 10.15 -16.46
N GLN A 73 2.20 9.06 -15.96
CA GLN A 73 0.76 9.02 -15.70
C GLN A 73 0.41 9.80 -14.44
N PHE A 74 1.26 9.73 -13.40
CA PHE A 74 1.12 10.56 -12.19
C PHE A 74 1.30 12.04 -12.51
N GLU A 75 2.34 12.39 -13.28
CA GLU A 75 2.62 13.78 -13.66
C GLU A 75 1.51 14.41 -14.50
N ALA A 76 0.84 13.62 -15.35
CA ALA A 76 -0.23 14.10 -16.22
C ALA A 76 -1.58 14.31 -15.50
N ALA A 77 -1.81 13.63 -14.37
CA ALA A 77 -3.13 13.53 -13.75
C ALA A 77 -3.47 14.66 -12.74
N ASP A 78 -2.55 15.62 -12.50
CA ASP A 78 -2.72 16.73 -11.53
C ASP A 78 -3.24 16.25 -10.16
N VAL A 79 -2.61 15.18 -9.66
CA VAL A 79 -3.04 14.44 -8.47
C VAL A 79 -2.62 15.18 -7.20
N ASP A 80 -3.52 15.27 -6.22
CA ASP A 80 -3.15 15.68 -4.86
C ASP A 80 -2.42 14.53 -4.14
N THR A 81 -1.11 14.49 -4.36
CA THR A 81 -0.16 13.50 -3.79
C THR A 81 -0.27 13.35 -2.27
N SER A 82 -0.72 14.38 -1.55
CA SER A 82 -0.78 14.38 -0.08
C SER A 82 -1.83 13.41 0.47
N LEU A 83 -2.81 13.01 -0.35
CA LEU A 83 -3.89 12.12 0.05
C LEU A 83 -3.46 10.64 0.16
N TYR A 84 -2.29 10.27 -0.37
CA TYR A 84 -1.87 8.87 -0.53
C TYR A 84 -0.88 8.38 0.55
N GLN A 85 -0.48 9.23 1.51
CA GLN A 85 0.63 8.96 2.43
C GLN A 85 0.36 7.86 3.48
N ASP A 86 -0.89 7.49 3.73
CA ASP A 86 -1.28 6.52 4.77
C ASP A 86 -2.44 5.59 4.33
N VAL A 87 -2.47 5.22 3.05
CA VAL A 87 -3.56 4.37 2.52
C VAL A 87 -3.53 2.96 3.13
N SER A 88 -4.72 2.38 3.33
CA SER A 88 -4.81 1.05 3.93
C SER A 88 -4.43 -0.07 2.94
N PRO A 89 -3.93 -1.22 3.41
CA PRO A 89 -3.68 -2.39 2.55
C PRO A 89 -4.92 -2.87 1.79
N GLU A 90 -6.11 -2.75 2.39
CA GLU A 90 -7.37 -3.11 1.75
C GLU A 90 -7.68 -2.18 0.57
N TRP A 91 -7.49 -0.87 0.76
CA TRP A 91 -7.65 0.12 -0.30
C TRP A 91 -6.65 -0.12 -1.44
N MET A 92 -5.37 -0.38 -1.15
CA MET A 92 -4.34 -0.65 -2.17
C MET A 92 -4.76 -1.83 -3.07
N VAL A 93 -5.20 -2.94 -2.47
CA VAL A 93 -5.64 -4.12 -3.22
C VAL A 93 -6.89 -3.83 -4.05
N GLN A 94 -7.85 -3.08 -3.51
CA GLN A 94 -9.07 -2.71 -4.24
C GLN A 94 -8.77 -1.79 -5.44
N CYS A 95 -7.84 -0.85 -5.31
CA CYS A 95 -7.44 0.03 -6.40
C CYS A 95 -6.58 -0.67 -7.46
N PHE A 96 -5.79 -1.68 -7.07
CA PHE A 96 -5.02 -2.48 -8.01
C PHE A 96 -5.86 -3.52 -8.76
N ALA A 97 -6.89 -4.09 -8.13
CA ALA A 97 -7.67 -5.20 -8.66
C ALA A 97 -8.20 -4.99 -10.09
N PRO A 98 -8.74 -3.83 -10.49
CA PRO A 98 -9.22 -3.60 -11.86
C PRO A 98 -8.15 -3.83 -12.94
N ASN A 99 -6.89 -3.55 -12.64
CA ASN A 99 -5.77 -3.63 -13.58
C ASN A 99 -4.98 -4.94 -13.49
N LEU A 100 -5.27 -5.80 -12.49
CA LEU A 100 -4.47 -6.99 -12.21
C LEU A 100 -4.30 -7.91 -13.43
N SER A 101 -5.34 -8.13 -14.24
CA SER A 101 -5.24 -9.03 -15.41
C SER A 101 -4.11 -8.60 -16.35
N ALA A 102 -4.00 -7.31 -16.63
CA ALA A 102 -2.96 -6.76 -17.50
C ALA A 102 -1.56 -6.96 -16.88
N TYR A 103 -1.44 -6.77 -15.56
CA TYR A 103 -0.20 -7.05 -14.84
C TYR A 103 0.15 -8.53 -14.87
N MET A 104 -0.80 -9.45 -14.63
CA MET A 104 -0.53 -10.90 -14.60
C MET A 104 -0.23 -11.50 -15.98
N GLU A 105 -0.72 -10.88 -17.07
CA GLU A 105 -0.36 -11.24 -18.44
C GLU A 105 1.04 -10.78 -18.84
N THR A 106 1.60 -9.81 -18.12
CA THR A 106 2.86 -9.13 -18.46
C THR A 106 4.00 -9.50 -17.51
N ILE A 107 3.71 -9.56 -16.22
CA ILE A 107 4.64 -9.80 -15.13
C ILE A 107 4.41 -11.23 -14.62
N PRO A 108 5.44 -12.11 -14.66
CA PRO A 108 5.36 -13.43 -14.06
C PRO A 108 4.99 -13.35 -12.58
N VAL A 109 4.19 -14.32 -12.13
CA VAL A 109 3.80 -14.42 -10.72
C VAL A 109 5.01 -14.47 -9.79
N ALA A 110 6.11 -15.14 -10.18
CA ALA A 110 7.33 -15.19 -9.39
C ALA A 110 7.96 -13.80 -9.18
N THR A 111 8.01 -12.98 -10.24
CA THR A 111 8.50 -11.59 -10.17
C THR A 111 7.54 -10.73 -9.36
N PHE A 112 6.23 -10.88 -9.55
CA PHE A 112 5.21 -10.17 -8.77
C PHE A 112 5.33 -10.45 -7.27
N MET A 113 5.61 -11.71 -6.88
CA MET A 113 5.86 -12.06 -5.49
C MET A 113 7.15 -11.46 -4.95
N SER A 114 8.19 -11.37 -5.79
CA SER A 114 9.49 -10.78 -5.42
C SER A 114 9.40 -9.25 -5.28
N LEU A 115 8.54 -8.58 -6.04
CA LEU A 115 8.29 -7.14 -5.92
C LEU A 115 7.83 -6.74 -4.52
N ARG A 116 7.13 -7.61 -3.79
CA ARG A 116 6.70 -7.36 -2.39
C ARG A 116 7.87 -7.19 -1.42
N GLU A 117 9.06 -7.63 -1.80
CA GLU A 117 10.28 -7.56 -0.98
C GLU A 117 11.13 -6.33 -1.31
N CYS A 118 10.76 -5.57 -2.35
CA CYS A 118 11.52 -4.40 -2.77
C CYS A 118 11.30 -3.19 -1.85
N ASP A 119 12.29 -2.30 -1.81
CA ASP A 119 12.18 -1.01 -1.12
C ASP A 119 11.55 0.02 -2.04
N TYR A 120 10.31 0.41 -1.73
CA TYR A 120 9.57 1.44 -2.48
C TYR A 120 9.82 2.85 -1.95
N ALA A 121 10.41 3.01 -0.76
CA ALA A 121 10.52 4.31 -0.09
C ALA A 121 11.18 5.39 -0.95
N PRO A 122 12.29 5.13 -1.69
CA PRO A 122 12.91 6.14 -2.54
C PRO A 122 12.01 6.64 -3.67
N TYR A 123 11.06 5.82 -4.12
CA TYR A 123 10.13 6.14 -5.19
C TYR A 123 8.89 6.84 -4.65
N VAL A 124 8.37 6.40 -3.50
CA VAL A 124 7.22 7.02 -2.83
C VAL A 124 7.54 8.44 -2.37
N GLU A 125 8.78 8.72 -1.94
CA GLU A 125 9.23 10.09 -1.64
C GLU A 125 9.10 11.03 -2.84
N ARG A 126 9.23 10.50 -4.07
CA ARG A 126 9.15 11.27 -5.32
C ARG A 126 7.75 11.28 -5.92
N TRP A 127 7.02 10.18 -5.80
CA TRP A 127 5.65 10.00 -6.30
C TRP A 127 4.80 9.29 -5.23
N PRO A 128 4.18 10.01 -4.29
CA PRO A 128 3.39 9.43 -3.21
C PRO A 128 2.25 8.50 -3.69
N GLU A 129 1.74 8.69 -4.90
CA GLU A 129 0.73 7.84 -5.55
C GLU A 129 1.21 6.39 -5.74
N LEU A 130 2.52 6.17 -5.80
CA LEU A 130 3.11 4.84 -5.85
C LEU A 130 2.81 4.01 -4.61
N ALA A 131 2.35 4.62 -3.51
CA ALA A 131 1.85 3.88 -2.34
C ALA A 131 0.74 2.88 -2.72
N THR A 132 -0.04 3.17 -3.77
CA THR A 132 -1.05 2.25 -4.33
C THR A 132 -0.44 0.95 -4.91
N PHE A 133 0.85 0.97 -5.24
CA PHE A 133 1.62 -0.10 -5.85
C PHE A 133 2.70 -0.67 -4.90
N ASP A 134 2.84 -0.09 -3.70
CA ASP A 134 3.71 -0.59 -2.65
C ASP A 134 3.03 -1.75 -1.89
N PHE A 135 3.23 -2.96 -2.41
CA PHE A 135 2.72 -4.18 -1.77
C PHE A 135 3.56 -4.66 -0.58
N SER A 136 4.62 -3.93 -0.18
CA SER A 136 5.49 -4.34 0.93
C SER A 136 4.74 -4.29 2.27
N ALA A 137 3.81 -3.34 2.44
CA ALA A 137 2.96 -3.21 3.61
C ALA A 137 1.75 -4.17 3.59
N VAL A 138 1.45 -4.80 2.45
CA VAL A 138 0.29 -5.69 2.29
C VAL A 138 0.67 -7.11 2.71
N SER A 139 0.12 -7.58 3.83
CA SER A 139 0.29 -8.97 4.25
C SER A 139 -0.39 -9.94 3.27
N THR A 140 0.07 -11.20 3.21
CA THR A 140 -0.59 -12.21 2.36
C THR A 140 -2.06 -12.44 2.79
N SER A 141 -2.36 -12.33 4.09
CA SER A 141 -3.73 -12.39 4.59
C SER A 141 -4.58 -11.20 4.13
N ASP A 142 -4.03 -9.98 4.13
CA ASP A 142 -4.76 -8.80 3.64
C ASP A 142 -4.98 -8.87 2.14
N PHE A 143 -3.97 -9.32 1.40
CA PHE A 143 -4.06 -9.57 -0.04
C PHE A 143 -5.20 -10.56 -0.36
N MET A 144 -5.26 -11.70 0.33
CA MET A 144 -6.33 -12.69 0.13
C MET A 144 -7.72 -12.19 0.57
N ARG A 145 -7.79 -11.37 1.61
CA ARG A 145 -9.05 -10.85 2.16
C ARG A 145 -9.66 -9.76 1.26
N ALA A 146 -8.81 -8.89 0.73
CA ALA A 146 -9.22 -7.75 -0.08
C ALA A 146 -9.36 -8.07 -1.57
N MET A 147 -8.77 -9.17 -2.06
CA MET A 147 -8.90 -9.56 -3.47
C MET A 147 -10.29 -10.12 -3.81
N PRO A 148 -10.86 -9.76 -4.98
CA PRO A 148 -12.06 -10.39 -5.51
C PRO A 148 -11.91 -11.93 -5.62
N PRO A 149 -12.92 -12.73 -5.23
CA PRO A 149 -12.79 -14.20 -5.18
C PRO A 149 -12.44 -14.86 -6.53
N GLY A 150 -12.98 -14.36 -7.64
CA GLY A 150 -12.68 -14.89 -8.98
C GLY A 150 -11.21 -14.72 -9.37
N MET A 151 -10.59 -13.65 -8.86
CA MET A 151 -9.23 -13.21 -9.15
C MET A 151 -8.19 -14.02 -8.36
N LEU A 152 -8.46 -14.25 -7.07
CA LEU A 152 -7.65 -15.14 -6.23
C LEU A 152 -7.59 -16.56 -6.83
N MET A 153 -8.71 -17.05 -7.36
CA MET A 153 -8.78 -18.36 -8.01
C MET A 153 -7.93 -18.45 -9.28
N GLU A 154 -7.83 -17.37 -10.03
CA GLU A 154 -6.99 -17.29 -11.23
C GLU A 154 -5.49 -17.30 -10.89
N ILE A 155 -5.05 -16.49 -9.92
CA ILE A 155 -3.67 -16.51 -9.41
C ILE A 155 -3.31 -17.91 -8.90
N LEU A 156 -4.15 -18.51 -8.06
CA LEU A 156 -3.92 -19.86 -7.51
C LEU A 156 -3.97 -20.95 -8.60
N SER A 157 -4.72 -20.74 -9.68
CA SER A 157 -4.77 -21.65 -10.83
C SER A 157 -3.50 -21.55 -11.68
N ASN A 158 -3.04 -20.33 -11.97
CA ASN A 158 -1.83 -20.07 -12.74
C ASN A 158 -0.58 -20.51 -11.98
N GLN A 159 -0.47 -20.26 -10.67
CA GLN A 159 0.58 -20.83 -9.83
C GLN A 159 0.59 -22.36 -9.87
N ARG A 160 -0.59 -23.00 -9.79
CA ARG A 160 -0.70 -24.47 -9.89
C ARG A 160 -0.31 -24.99 -11.26
N ARG A 161 -0.60 -24.27 -12.35
CA ARG A 161 -0.18 -24.63 -13.71
C ARG A 161 1.33 -24.51 -13.88
N GLN A 162 1.93 -23.42 -13.42
CA GLN A 162 3.38 -23.20 -13.45
C GLN A 162 4.12 -24.24 -12.60
N ASN A 163 3.63 -24.55 -11.40
CA ASN A 163 4.23 -25.57 -10.53
C ASN A 163 4.03 -27.02 -11.01
N ARG A 164 3.11 -27.27 -11.95
CA ARG A 164 2.89 -28.58 -12.59
C ARG A 164 3.68 -28.76 -13.89
N GLY A 165 4.47 -27.77 -14.31
CA GLY A 165 5.39 -27.89 -15.43
C GLY A 165 6.67 -28.63 -15.04
N TRP A 166 6.55 -29.93 -14.76
CA TRP A 166 7.63 -30.92 -14.72
C TRP A 166 7.13 -32.23 -15.34
#